data_AF-A0A2Z6P2S6-F1
#
_entry.id   AF-A0A2Z6P2S6-F1
#
_cell.length_a   1.000
_cell.length_b   1.000
_cell.length_c   1.000
_cell.angle_alpha   90.00
_cell.angle_beta   90.00
_cell.angle_gamma   90.00
#
_symmetry.space_group_name_H-M   'P 1'
#
loop_
_entity.id
_entity.type
_entity.pdbx_description
1 polymer ?
#
loop_
_entity_poly.entity_id
_entity_poly.type
_entity_poly.pdbx_seq_one_letter_code
_entity_poly.pdbx_strand_id
1 'polypeptide(L)'
;MFTVKSAYLLLGTVFDPCSVFNAYELSVLNSIWRSPAPSKVLAFSWKLLWNRIPTKDNLARRGITGVGGSLDCVHCLGRVEDAFHLLLFCDFAFQVWSAIFRWLGVIIVTPPNLFTLLDRWQ
;
A
#
# COMPACT_ATOMS: atom_id res chain seq x y z
N MET A 1 -5.50 36.26 -10.61
CA MET A 1 -5.89 36.04 -9.21
C MET A 1 -5.89 34.54 -8.94
N PHE A 2 -4.98 34.06 -8.09
CA PHE A 2 -4.87 32.64 -7.76
C PHE A 2 -5.89 32.28 -6.67
N THR A 3 -6.68 31.24 -6.88
CA THR A 3 -7.64 30.72 -5.89
C THR A 3 -7.30 29.28 -5.52
N VAL A 4 -7.71 28.84 -4.34
CA VAL A 4 -7.57 27.44 -3.91
C VAL A 4 -8.25 26.51 -4.93
N LYS A 5 -9.42 26.89 -5.46
CA LYS A 5 -10.14 26.12 -6.48
C LYS A 5 -9.33 25.97 -7.78
N SER A 6 -8.75 27.05 -8.31
CA SER A 6 -7.91 26.98 -9.50
C SER A 6 -6.64 26.13 -9.27
N ALA A 7 -6.08 26.17 -8.06
CA ALA A 7 -4.92 25.35 -7.70
C ALA A 7 -5.26 23.85 -7.72
N TYR A 8 -6.38 23.45 -7.09
CA TYR A 8 -6.82 22.05 -7.06
C TYR A 8 -7.21 21.54 -8.44
N LEU A 9 -7.86 22.35 -9.28
CA LEU A 9 -8.17 21.98 -10.65
C LEU A 9 -6.89 21.72 -11.47
N LEU A 10 -5.90 22.60 -11.35
CA LEU A 10 -4.60 22.40 -12.01
C LEU A 10 -3.88 21.15 -11.48
N LEU A 11 -3.85 20.95 -10.16
CA LEU A 11 -3.27 19.74 -9.57
C LEU A 11 -4.00 18.48 -10.04
N GLY A 12 -5.32 18.53 -10.20
CA GLY A 12 -6.09 17.40 -10.77
C GLY A 12 -5.70 17.06 -12.20
N THR A 13 -5.28 18.03 -13.00
CA THR A 13 -4.75 17.77 -14.36
C THR A 13 -3.31 17.24 -14.36
N VAL A 14 -2.53 17.54 -13.33
CA VAL A 14 -1.13 17.09 -13.20
C VAL A 14 -1.06 15.71 -12.55
N PHE A 15 -1.92 15.45 -11.58
CA PHE A 15 -2.06 14.18 -10.88
C PHE A 15 -3.23 13.40 -11.48
N ASP A 16 -3.10 12.97 -12.73
CA ASP A 16 -4.05 12.04 -13.34
C ASP A 16 -3.73 10.61 -12.88
N PRO A 17 -4.56 9.96 -12.04
CA PRO A 17 -4.33 8.58 -11.61
C PRO A 17 -4.32 7.60 -12.79
N CYS A 18 -4.98 7.93 -13.91
CA CYS A 18 -5.00 7.09 -15.12
C CYS A 18 -3.63 6.98 -15.79
N SER A 19 -2.71 7.91 -15.49
CA SER A 19 -1.32 7.83 -15.97
C SER A 19 -0.47 6.84 -15.17
N VAL A 20 -0.91 6.43 -13.99
CA VAL A 20 -0.15 5.58 -13.05
C VAL A 20 -0.77 4.20 -12.89
N PHE A 21 -2.10 4.11 -12.96
CA PHE A 21 -2.85 2.88 -12.68
C PHE A 21 -3.70 2.46 -13.88
N ASN A 22 -3.87 1.14 -14.02
CA ASN A 22 -4.79 0.59 -15.00
C ASN A 22 -6.26 0.65 -14.50
N ALA A 23 -7.21 0.35 -15.39
CA ALA A 23 -8.63 0.42 -15.08
C ALA A 23 -9.06 -0.45 -13.87
N TYR A 24 -8.46 -1.63 -13.70
CA TYR A 24 -8.73 -2.50 -12.55
C TYR A 24 -8.23 -1.88 -11.25
N GLU A 25 -6.99 -1.40 -11.23
CA GLU A 25 -6.38 -0.75 -10.05
C GLU A 25 -7.15 0.50 -9.62
N LEU A 26 -7.60 1.31 -10.59
CA LEU A 26 -8.47 2.47 -10.32
C LEU A 26 -9.82 2.05 -9.73
N SER A 27 -10.41 0.97 -10.24
CA SER A 27 -11.65 0.42 -9.69
C SER A 27 -11.46 0.01 -8.22
N VAL A 28 -10.37 -0.69 -7.89
CA VAL A 28 -10.02 -1.09 -6.52
C VAL A 28 -9.80 0.14 -5.62
N LEU A 29 -9.03 1.14 -6.08
CA LEU A 29 -8.79 2.39 -5.35
C LEU A 29 -10.08 3.14 -5.00
N ASN A 30 -11.03 3.20 -5.94
CA ASN A 30 -12.31 3.87 -5.74
C ASN A 30 -13.23 3.12 -4.78
N SER A 31 -13.14 1.79 -4.77
CA SER A 31 -14.03 0.94 -3.99
C SER A 31 -13.58 0.76 -2.53
N ILE A 32 -12.31 1.05 -2.19
CA ILE A 32 -11.83 1.08 -0.79
C ILE A 32 -12.76 1.89 0.12
N TRP A 33 -13.22 3.05 -0.34
CA TRP A 33 -14.03 3.96 0.46
C TRP A 33 -15.45 3.46 0.73
N ARG A 34 -15.86 2.36 0.08
CA ARG A 34 -17.16 1.71 0.30
C ARG A 34 -17.12 0.66 1.41
N SER A 35 -15.92 0.21 1.81
CA SER A 35 -15.75 -0.80 2.86
C SER A 35 -16.20 -0.27 4.22
N PRO A 36 -16.81 -1.10 5.08
CA PRO A 36 -17.24 -0.70 6.43
C PRO A 36 -16.09 -0.53 7.42
N ALA A 37 -14.84 -0.73 7.00
CA ALA A 37 -13.68 -0.63 7.87
C ALA A 37 -13.48 0.80 8.43
N PRO A 38 -12.84 0.95 9.60
CA PRO A 38 -12.56 2.26 10.18
C PRO A 38 -11.78 3.17 9.23
N SER A 39 -12.04 4.48 9.25
CA SER A 39 -11.42 5.47 8.35
C SER A 39 -9.89 5.44 8.35
N LYS A 40 -9.27 5.15 9.49
CA LYS A 40 -7.81 5.00 9.61
C LYS A 40 -7.27 3.82 8.79
N VAL A 41 -8.02 2.71 8.74
CA VAL A 41 -7.68 1.52 7.95
C VAL A 41 -7.85 1.84 6.47
N LEU A 42 -8.96 2.47 6.08
CA LEU A 42 -9.20 2.88 4.68
C LEU A 42 -8.11 3.83 4.18
N ALA A 43 -7.76 4.85 4.98
CA ALA A 43 -6.70 5.79 4.64
C ALA A 43 -5.31 5.11 4.56
N PHE A 44 -5.06 4.10 5.38
CA PHE A 44 -3.84 3.29 5.29
C PHE A 44 -3.82 2.48 4.00
N SER A 45 -4.88 1.74 3.69
CA SER A 45 -5.00 0.93 2.46
C SER A 45 -4.86 1.77 1.19
N TRP A 46 -5.48 2.96 1.17
CA TRP A 46 -5.33 3.89 0.05
C TRP A 46 -3.86 4.36 -0.09
N LYS A 47 -3.22 4.78 1.01
CA LYS A 47 -1.79 5.15 1.00
C LYS A 47 -0.89 3.99 0.57
N LEU A 48 -1.24 2.78 0.97
CA LEU A 48 -0.52 1.56 0.64
C LEU A 48 -0.56 1.29 -0.87
N LEU A 49 -1.74 1.33 -1.49
CA LEU A 49 -1.88 1.13 -2.95
C LEU A 49 -1.17 2.20 -3.77
N TRP A 50 -1.08 3.43 -3.25
CA TRP A 50 -0.30 4.50 -3.86
C TRP A 50 1.22 4.36 -3.63
N ASN A 51 1.69 3.32 -2.93
CA ASN A 51 3.06 3.15 -2.48
C ASN A 51 3.58 4.37 -1.71
N ARG A 52 2.78 4.89 -0.77
CA ARG A 52 3.06 6.11 0.02
C ARG A 52 3.22 5.88 1.51
N ILE A 53 3.30 4.61 1.95
CA ILE A 53 3.60 4.27 3.34
C ILE A 53 5.10 4.44 3.65
N PRO A 54 5.49 4.64 4.92
CA PRO A 54 6.88 4.93 5.29
C PRO A 54 7.74 3.66 5.38
N THR A 55 7.83 2.89 4.30
CA THR A 55 8.78 1.79 4.14
C THR A 55 10.20 2.33 3.93
N LYS A 56 11.25 1.58 4.27
CA LYS A 56 12.64 2.06 4.09
C LYS A 56 12.94 2.49 2.65
N ASP A 57 12.44 1.79 1.64
CA ASP A 57 12.62 2.18 0.24
C ASP A 57 12.00 3.56 -0.08
N ASN A 58 10.81 3.83 0.45
CA ASN A 58 10.07 5.09 0.28
C ASN A 58 10.74 6.23 1.07
N LEU A 59 11.24 5.95 2.26
CA LEU A 59 11.99 6.91 3.08
C LEU A 59 13.30 7.28 2.39
N ALA A 60 14.04 6.30 1.88
CA ALA A 60 15.28 6.53 1.16
C ALA A 60 15.09 7.38 -0.10
N ARG A 61 14.00 7.15 -0.86
CA ARG A 61 13.60 8.00 -1.99
C ARG A 61 13.34 9.46 -1.61
N ARG A 62 13.08 9.74 -0.33
CA ARG A 62 12.88 11.09 0.23
C ARG A 62 14.14 11.64 0.91
N GLY A 63 15.28 10.94 0.80
CA GLY A 63 16.52 11.32 1.47
C GLY A 63 16.55 11.01 2.97
N ILE A 64 15.58 10.23 3.47
CA ILE A 64 15.51 9.82 4.87
C ILE A 64 16.09 8.40 4.97
N THR A 65 17.34 8.28 5.41
CA THR A 65 18.02 6.99 5.59
C THR A 65 18.18 6.68 7.07
N GLY A 66 17.97 5.41 7.44
CA GLY A 66 18.16 4.92 8.81
C GLY A 66 19.63 4.79 9.18
N VAL A 67 19.90 4.54 10.46
CA VAL A 67 21.26 4.26 10.97
C VAL A 67 21.85 3.07 10.23
N GLY A 68 22.99 3.25 9.57
CA GLY A 68 23.67 2.23 8.77
C GLY A 68 23.24 2.12 7.31
N GLY A 69 22.23 2.89 6.85
CA GLY A 69 21.89 3.01 5.44
C GLY A 69 21.29 1.77 4.76
N SER A 70 21.14 0.64 5.47
CA SER A 70 20.52 -0.57 4.93
C SER A 70 19.02 -0.33 4.67
N LEU A 71 18.59 -0.74 3.48
CA LEU A 71 17.18 -0.77 3.08
C LEU A 71 16.50 -2.09 3.40
N ASP A 72 17.23 -3.04 3.99
CA ASP A 72 16.73 -4.39 4.20
C ASP A 72 15.61 -4.40 5.23
N CYS A 73 14.60 -5.24 5.00
CA CYS A 73 13.50 -5.45 5.91
C CYS A 73 13.99 -5.88 7.28
N VAL A 74 13.55 -5.18 8.33
CA VAL A 74 13.97 -5.46 9.71
C VAL A 74 13.57 -6.86 10.19
N HIS A 75 12.57 -7.46 9.56
CA HIS A 75 12.01 -8.75 9.97
C HIS A 75 12.72 -9.96 9.34
N CYS A 76 13.13 -9.88 8.07
CA CYS A 76 13.78 -11.00 7.37
C CYS A 76 15.26 -10.76 7.07
N LEU A 77 15.72 -9.50 7.08
CA LEU A 77 17.10 -9.07 6.81
C LEU A 77 17.70 -9.53 5.46
N GLY A 78 16.87 -10.02 4.53
CA GLY A 78 17.34 -10.62 3.27
C GLY A 78 16.83 -9.94 1.99
N ARG A 79 15.91 -8.98 2.10
CA ARG A 79 15.36 -8.22 0.96
C ARG A 79 15.07 -6.78 1.36
N VAL A 80 15.06 -5.88 0.38
CA VAL A 80 14.64 -4.49 0.55
C VAL A 80 13.22 -4.41 1.14
N GLU A 81 13.04 -3.53 2.11
CA GLU A 81 11.75 -3.21 2.69
C GLU A 81 10.97 -2.27 1.76
N ASP A 82 10.24 -2.87 0.83
CA ASP A 82 9.14 -2.22 0.11
C ASP A 82 7.78 -2.63 0.69
N ALA A 83 6.72 -1.95 0.27
CA ALA A 83 5.37 -2.17 0.79
C ALA A 83 4.83 -3.59 0.51
N PHE A 84 5.24 -4.17 -0.61
CA PHE A 84 4.78 -5.48 -1.06
C PHE A 84 5.47 -6.60 -0.27
N HIS A 85 6.79 -6.51 -0.12
CA HIS A 85 7.57 -7.39 0.72
C HIS A 85 7.11 -7.29 2.17
N LEU A 86 7.04 -6.08 2.74
CA LEU A 86 6.72 -5.86 4.15
C LEU A 86 5.36 -6.46 4.56
N LEU A 87 4.35 -6.41 3.68
CA LEU A 87 2.99 -6.83 4.03
C LEU A 87 2.58 -8.20 3.48
N LEU A 88 3.25 -8.76 2.47
CA LEU A 88 2.85 -10.02 1.85
C LEU A 88 3.96 -11.07 1.78
N PHE A 89 5.15 -10.69 1.33
CA PHE A 89 6.21 -11.66 0.99
C PHE A 89 7.30 -11.81 2.05
N CYS A 90 7.26 -11.01 3.10
CA CYS A 90 8.14 -11.20 4.24
C CYS A 90 7.72 -12.45 5.01
N ASP A 91 8.67 -13.29 5.40
CA ASP A 91 8.40 -14.52 6.17
C ASP A 91 7.63 -14.22 7.47
N PHE A 92 7.90 -13.08 8.08
CA PHE A 92 7.15 -12.60 9.24
C PHE A 92 5.70 -12.26 8.89
N ALA A 93 5.47 -11.51 7.80
CA ALA A 93 4.13 -11.17 7.35
C ALA A 93 3.32 -12.42 6.98
N PHE A 94 3.96 -13.38 6.31
CA PHE A 94 3.35 -14.66 5.97
C PHE A 94 2.89 -15.43 7.21
N GLN A 95 3.69 -15.45 8.28
CA GLN A 95 3.31 -16.08 9.55
C GLN A 95 2.09 -15.39 10.19
N VAL A 96 2.06 -14.06 10.19
CA VAL A 96 0.92 -13.28 10.70
C VAL A 96 -0.35 -13.60 9.93
N TRP A 97 -0.30 -13.54 8.60
CA TRP A 97 -1.43 -13.88 7.74
C TRP A 97 -1.88 -15.32 7.96
N SER A 98 -0.96 -16.27 8.00
CA SER A 98 -1.27 -17.68 8.27
C SER A 98 -2.00 -17.88 9.60
N ALA A 99 -1.59 -17.16 10.64
CA ALA A 99 -2.26 -17.21 11.94
C ALA A 99 -3.68 -16.64 11.89
N ILE A 100 -3.88 -15.51 11.22
CA ILE A 100 -5.21 -14.87 11.03
C ILE A 100 -6.12 -15.79 10.22
N PHE A 101 -5.65 -16.32 9.09
CA PHE A 101 -6.46 -17.18 8.23
C PHE A 101 -6.82 -18.50 8.89
N ARG A 102 -5.88 -19.08 9.66
CA ARG A 102 -6.18 -20.25 10.50
C ARG A 102 -7.25 -19.95 11.54
N TRP A 103 -7.21 -18.78 12.16
CA TRP A 103 -8.25 -18.34 13.10
C TRP A 103 -9.62 -18.17 12.43
N LEU A 104 -9.64 -17.68 11.18
CA LEU A 104 -10.85 -17.53 10.38
C LEU A 104 -11.33 -18.83 9.71
N GLY A 105 -10.54 -19.92 9.75
CA GLY A 105 -10.84 -21.17 9.05
C GLY A 105 -10.73 -21.09 7.52
N VAL A 106 -9.96 -20.13 7.00
CA VAL A 106 -9.80 -19.88 5.55
C VAL A 106 -8.43 -20.36 5.08
N ILE A 107 -8.36 -20.95 3.90
CA ILE A 107 -7.09 -21.24 3.21
C ILE A 107 -6.89 -20.14 2.16
N ILE A 108 -5.77 -19.41 2.26
CA ILE A 108 -5.40 -18.41 1.25
C ILE A 108 -4.15 -18.86 0.49
N VAL A 109 -4.11 -18.52 -0.79
CA VAL A 109 -2.88 -18.49 -1.58
C VAL A 109 -2.41 -17.04 -1.59
N THR A 110 -1.14 -16.79 -1.24
CA THR A 110 -0.58 -15.43 -1.20
C THR A 110 -0.92 -14.68 -2.50
N PRO A 111 -1.62 -13.55 -2.43
CA PRO A 111 -2.03 -12.82 -3.63
C PRO A 111 -0.80 -12.28 -4.37
N PRO A 112 -0.87 -12.19 -5.71
CA PRO A 112 0.26 -11.77 -6.53
C PRO A 112 0.60 -10.28 -6.40
N ASN A 113 -0.29 -9.45 -5.85
CA ASN A 113 -0.08 -8.02 -5.63
C ASN A 113 -1.02 -7.46 -4.54
N LEU A 114 -0.75 -6.24 -4.08
CA LEU A 114 -1.54 -5.56 -3.04
C LEU A 114 -2.99 -5.26 -3.49
N PHE A 115 -3.23 -5.03 -4.79
CA PHE A 115 -4.56 -4.75 -5.31
C PHE A 115 -5.48 -5.96 -5.17
N THR A 116 -5.01 -7.14 -5.58
CA THR A 116 -5.76 -8.39 -5.44
C THR A 116 -6.01 -8.80 -3.99
N LEU A 117 -5.12 -8.40 -3.05
CA LEU A 117 -5.37 -8.56 -1.62
C LEU A 117 -6.55 -7.67 -1.19
N LEU A 118 -6.50 -6.38 -1.51
CA LEU A 118 -7.44 -5.37 -1.01
C LEU A 118 -8.82 -5.41 -1.68
N ASP A 119 -8.90 -5.94 -2.90
CA ASP A 119 -10.16 -6.21 -3.61
C ASP A 119 -11.06 -7.21 -2.86
N ARG A 120 -10.47 -8.13 -2.08
CA ARG A 120 -11.22 -9.16 -1.34
C ARG A 120 -11.80 -8.70 0.01
N TRP A 121 -11.52 -7.47 0.45
CA TRP A 121 -11.95 -6.94 1.75
C TRP A 121 -13.06 -5.88 1.62
N GLN A 122 -13.77 -5.89 0.50
CA GLN A 122 -14.95 -5.07 0.21
C GLN A 122 -16.21 -5.88 0.42
#